data_AF-X1BAD1-F1
#
_entry.id   AF-X1BAD1-F1
#
_cell.length_a   1.000
_cell.length_b   1.000
_cell.length_c   1.000
_cell.angle_alpha   90.00
_cell.angle_beta   90.00
_cell.angle_gamma   90.00
#
_symmetry.space_group_name_H-M   'P 1'
#
loop_
_entity.id
_entity.type
_entity.pdbx_description
1 polymer ?
#
loop_
_entity_poly.entity_id
_entity_poly.type
_entity_poly.pdbx_seq_one_letter_code
_entity_poly.pdbx_strand_id
1 'polypeptide(L)'
;DGLVVTGKAERLSCLSIGSRHLELMDVHYMRGIDLQRSGKMLRKMIGGAGHRSIFRIGPAGENLSAYACITVDTYRHFGRLGGGAVMGSKNLKAIAIQGDGVFDLPEGKEYAELFEEVHKQLTTTDMMDKYHNLGTPVNVAVLNGIKALPIKNLQQTTDPNITGITGETFADDTLLRNTACAGCPVGCIHIGFVREKFMEPNHYLYRQVSYDHEPIFATGSMLGVTNAFSVLSIIDMVEKMGLDVMSAGVALAWATEALDKGIISKKETLVPLKFDNAAGYKEAMQ
;
A
#
# COMPACT_ATOMS: atom_id res chain seq x y z
N ASP A 1 16.87 15.46 12.21
CA ASP A 1 17.17 15.94 10.85
C ASP A 1 16.01 15.72 9.89
N GLY A 2 16.04 16.36 8.73
CA GLY A 2 15.01 16.21 7.71
C GLY A 2 15.42 16.76 6.35
N LEU A 3 14.76 16.29 5.30
CA LEU A 3 14.87 16.81 3.94
C LEU A 3 13.67 17.71 3.64
N VAL A 4 13.92 18.96 3.28
CA VAL A 4 12.86 19.90 2.90
C VAL A 4 12.95 20.21 1.41
N VAL A 5 11.95 19.76 0.65
CA VAL A 5 11.84 20.07 -0.79
C VAL A 5 10.96 21.29 -0.99
N THR A 6 11.57 22.41 -1.37
CA THR A 6 10.88 23.66 -1.72
C THR A 6 10.78 23.82 -3.24
N GLY A 7 9.92 24.72 -3.71
CA GLY A 7 9.74 24.95 -5.15
C GLY A 7 9.13 23.77 -5.90
N LYS A 8 9.38 23.73 -7.22
CA LYS A 8 8.90 22.75 -8.19
C LYS A 8 9.96 22.58 -9.29
N ALA A 9 10.28 21.35 -9.67
CA ALA A 9 11.18 21.07 -10.78
C ALA A 9 10.54 21.44 -12.13
N GLU A 10 11.34 21.90 -13.10
CA GLU A 10 10.84 22.27 -14.44
C GLU A 10 10.24 21.07 -15.18
N ARG A 11 10.82 19.88 -14.99
CA ARG A 11 10.40 18.61 -15.59
C ARG A 11 10.20 17.58 -14.50
N LEU A 12 9.54 16.47 -14.84
CA LEU A 12 9.36 15.36 -13.90
C LEU A 12 10.73 14.79 -13.55
N SER A 13 11.08 14.82 -12.27
CA SER A 13 12.43 14.52 -11.80
C SER A 13 12.47 13.47 -10.70
N CYS A 14 13.64 12.85 -10.52
CA CYS A 14 13.96 12.01 -9.38
C CYS A 14 15.14 12.60 -8.63
N LEU A 15 14.98 12.83 -7.32
CA LEU A 15 16.05 13.30 -6.45
C LEU A 15 16.80 12.09 -5.87
N SER A 16 18.10 11.96 -6.15
CA SER A 16 18.99 10.97 -5.57
C SER A 16 19.88 11.63 -4.51
N ILE A 17 19.93 11.04 -3.32
CA ILE A 17 20.63 11.61 -2.17
C ILE A 17 21.47 10.51 -1.52
N GLY A 18 22.70 10.84 -1.15
CA GLY A 18 23.55 10.07 -0.25
C GLY A 18 24.40 11.03 0.59
N SER A 19 25.27 10.49 1.43
CA SER A 19 26.16 11.28 2.29
C SER A 19 27.09 12.22 1.52
N ARG A 20 27.40 11.89 0.26
CA ARG A 20 28.36 12.63 -0.58
C ARG A 20 27.78 13.13 -1.90
N HIS A 21 26.49 12.96 -2.15
CA HIS A 21 25.86 13.40 -3.40
C HIS A 21 24.42 13.87 -3.20
N LEU A 22 24.02 14.82 -4.04
CA LEU A 22 22.65 15.33 -4.15
C LEU A 22 22.40 15.64 -5.63
N GLU A 23 21.65 14.77 -6.31
CA GLU A 23 21.48 14.84 -7.76
C GLU A 23 19.99 14.83 -8.13
N LEU A 24 19.60 15.76 -9.01
CA LEU A 24 18.25 15.81 -9.57
C LEU A 24 18.28 15.29 -11.01
N MET A 25 17.71 14.11 -11.24
CA MET A 25 17.68 13.45 -12.55
C MET A 25 16.39 13.76 -13.29
N ASP A 26 16.47 14.07 -14.59
CA ASP A 26 15.30 14.16 -15.46
C ASP A 26 14.75 12.75 -15.75
N VAL A 27 13.48 12.54 -15.41
CA VAL A 27 12.74 11.28 -15.65
C VAL A 27 11.40 11.55 -16.33
N HIS A 28 11.30 12.56 -17.20
CA HIS A 28 10.06 12.89 -17.93
C HIS A 28 9.42 11.69 -18.65
N TYR A 29 10.23 10.75 -19.14
CA TYR A 29 9.78 9.50 -19.77
C TYR A 29 9.06 8.53 -18.82
N MET A 30 9.09 8.78 -17.50
CA MET A 30 8.38 7.98 -16.49
C MET A 30 6.96 8.46 -16.20
N ARG A 31 6.51 9.53 -16.84
CA ARG A 31 5.15 10.07 -16.67
C ARG A 31 4.10 9.00 -16.99
N GLY A 32 3.09 8.87 -16.12
CA GLY A 32 2.00 7.90 -16.23
C GLY A 32 2.42 6.45 -15.95
N ILE A 33 3.70 6.17 -15.66
CA ILE A 33 4.14 4.81 -15.34
C ILE A 33 3.71 4.46 -13.92
N ASP A 34 3.03 3.31 -13.78
CA ASP A 34 2.57 2.77 -12.50
C ASP A 34 3.70 2.56 -11.47
N LEU A 35 3.33 2.47 -10.20
CA LEU A 35 4.29 2.35 -9.09
C LEU A 35 5.19 1.12 -9.17
N GLN A 36 4.70 0.00 -9.73
CA GLN A 36 5.47 -1.23 -9.79
C GLN A 36 6.53 -1.15 -10.88
N ARG A 37 6.17 -0.68 -12.07
CA ARG A 37 7.09 -0.47 -13.19
C ARG A 37 8.10 0.63 -12.88
N SER A 38 7.65 1.77 -12.35
CA SER A 38 8.53 2.86 -11.97
C SER A 38 9.55 2.45 -10.91
N GLY A 39 9.13 1.66 -9.91
CA GLY A 39 10.04 1.07 -8.92
C GLY A 39 11.12 0.18 -9.53
N LYS A 40 10.75 -0.68 -10.50
CA LYS A 40 11.72 -1.52 -11.22
C LYS A 40 12.72 -0.69 -12.03
N MET A 41 12.26 0.37 -12.70
CA MET A 41 13.12 1.26 -13.48
C MET A 41 14.09 2.02 -12.57
N LEU A 42 13.60 2.65 -11.51
CA LEU A 42 14.43 3.38 -10.55
C LEU A 42 15.46 2.49 -9.88
N ARG A 43 15.11 1.24 -9.56
CA ARG A 43 16.06 0.29 -8.98
C ARG A 43 17.20 -0.11 -9.93
N LYS A 44 16.98 -0.04 -11.24
CA LYS A 44 18.01 -0.30 -12.27
C LYS A 44 18.85 0.94 -12.55
N MET A 45 18.25 2.13 -12.50
CA MET A 45 18.91 3.40 -12.79
C MET A 45 19.81 3.86 -11.64
N ILE A 46 19.41 3.61 -10.40
CA ILE A 46 20.08 4.11 -9.21
C ILE A 46 20.85 2.95 -8.56
N GLY A 47 22.09 3.19 -8.12
CA GLY A 47 22.94 2.23 -7.41
C GLY A 47 22.69 2.18 -5.90
N GLY A 48 23.32 1.24 -5.19
CA GLY A 48 23.15 1.09 -3.73
C GLY A 48 22.06 0.12 -3.29
N ALA A 49 21.86 -0.99 -4.02
CA ALA A 49 20.93 -2.05 -3.60
C ALA A 49 21.26 -2.54 -2.17
N GLY A 50 20.23 -2.76 -1.35
CA GLY A 50 20.36 -3.11 0.06
C GLY A 50 20.60 -1.93 1.02
N HIS A 51 21.14 -0.81 0.51
CA HIS A 51 21.42 0.40 1.27
C HIS A 51 20.58 1.61 0.80
N ARG A 52 19.64 1.40 -0.11
CA ARG A 52 18.83 2.46 -0.70
C ARG A 52 17.35 2.21 -0.48
N SER A 53 16.63 3.25 -0.08
CA SER A 53 15.18 3.30 -0.13
C SER A 53 14.69 4.30 -1.18
N ILE A 54 13.63 3.93 -1.90
CA ILE A 54 13.03 4.77 -2.95
C ILE A 54 11.58 5.11 -2.58
N PHE A 55 11.34 6.39 -2.32
CA PHE A 55 10.04 7.01 -2.18
C PHE A 55 9.56 7.40 -3.57
N ARG A 56 8.33 7.03 -3.96
CA ARG A 56 7.82 7.33 -5.30
C ARG A 56 6.31 7.46 -5.34
N ILE A 57 5.83 8.16 -6.37
CA ILE A 57 4.40 8.35 -6.66
C ILE A 57 4.00 7.60 -7.92
N GLY A 58 2.72 7.21 -7.98
CA GLY A 58 2.08 6.68 -9.18
C GLY A 58 1.36 7.78 -9.98
N PRO A 59 0.58 7.39 -11.01
CA PRO A 59 -0.28 8.28 -11.77
C PRO A 59 -1.15 9.20 -10.91
N ALA A 60 -1.68 8.70 -9.78
CA ALA A 60 -2.51 9.50 -8.90
C ALA A 60 -1.80 10.72 -8.31
N GLY A 61 -0.52 10.57 -7.94
CA GLY A 61 0.29 11.69 -7.45
C GLY A 61 0.59 12.69 -8.56
N GLU A 62 0.90 12.19 -9.77
CA GLU A 62 1.13 13.05 -10.94
C GLU A 62 -0.11 13.86 -11.34
N ASN A 63 -1.30 13.28 -11.14
CA ASN A 63 -2.60 13.89 -11.39
C ASN A 63 -3.13 14.70 -10.18
N LEU A 64 -2.34 14.85 -9.13
CA LEU A 64 -2.68 15.64 -7.93
C LEU A 64 -3.95 15.17 -7.20
N SER A 65 -4.24 13.87 -7.22
CA SER A 65 -5.36 13.32 -6.45
C SER A 65 -5.18 13.62 -4.95
N ALA A 66 -6.21 14.14 -4.29
CA ALA A 66 -6.17 14.53 -2.88
C ALA A 66 -5.84 13.36 -1.93
N TYR A 67 -5.98 12.12 -2.40
CA TYR A 67 -5.66 10.89 -1.68
C TYR A 67 -4.54 10.09 -2.37
N ALA A 68 -3.66 10.75 -3.12
CA ALA A 68 -2.45 10.12 -3.63
C ALA A 68 -1.45 9.83 -2.52
N CYS A 69 -0.87 8.62 -2.55
CA CYS A 69 0.10 8.15 -1.57
C CYS A 69 1.55 8.28 -2.09
N ILE A 70 2.51 8.19 -1.16
CA ILE A 70 3.91 7.95 -1.49
C ILE A 70 4.24 6.51 -1.08
N THR A 71 4.69 5.70 -2.02
CA THR A 71 5.16 4.34 -1.74
C THR A 71 6.67 4.35 -1.53
N VAL A 72 7.11 3.75 -0.43
CA VAL A 72 8.52 3.49 -0.14
C VAL A 72 8.83 2.04 -0.47
N ASP A 73 9.87 1.86 -1.26
CA ASP A 73 10.35 0.56 -1.73
C ASP A 73 9.28 -0.26 -2.43
N THR A 74 8.73 -1.32 -1.84
CA THR A 74 7.70 -2.13 -2.52
C THR A 74 6.39 -2.20 -1.76
N TYR A 75 6.42 -2.21 -0.43
CA TYR A 75 5.26 -2.54 0.42
C TYR A 75 5.10 -1.58 1.61
N ARG A 76 5.54 -0.33 1.48
CA ARG A 76 5.44 0.69 2.53
C ARG A 76 4.80 1.95 1.97
N HIS A 77 3.97 2.58 2.77
CA HIS A 77 3.09 3.64 2.28
C HIS A 77 3.02 4.79 3.27
N PHE A 78 3.32 6.00 2.81
CA PHE A 78 2.73 7.22 3.36
C PHE A 78 1.39 7.40 2.66
N GLY A 79 0.40 6.65 3.15
CA GLY A 79 -0.88 6.43 2.48
C GLY A 79 -1.76 7.66 2.41
N ARG A 80 -1.98 8.31 3.56
CA ARG A 80 -3.08 9.27 3.73
C ARG A 80 -2.65 10.72 3.56
N LEU A 81 -3.65 11.61 3.52
CA LEU A 81 -3.51 13.07 3.53
C LEU A 81 -2.85 13.67 2.28
N GLY A 82 -2.78 12.92 1.17
CA GLY A 82 -2.39 13.48 -0.13
C GLY A 82 -0.92 13.82 -0.27
N GLY A 83 -0.02 13.20 0.51
CA GLY A 83 1.42 13.43 0.40
C GLY A 83 1.96 13.18 -1.02
N GLY A 84 1.39 12.19 -1.73
CA GLY A 84 1.72 11.91 -3.13
C GLY A 84 1.34 13.04 -4.08
N ALA A 85 0.25 13.75 -3.81
CA ALA A 85 -0.19 14.91 -4.59
C ALA A 85 0.77 16.08 -4.41
N VAL A 86 1.20 16.33 -3.16
CA VAL A 86 2.19 17.36 -2.86
C VAL A 86 3.50 17.07 -3.58
N MET A 87 3.97 15.83 -3.53
CA MET A 87 5.18 15.40 -4.24
C MET A 87 5.03 15.55 -5.78
N GLY A 88 3.88 15.16 -6.34
CA GLY A 88 3.59 15.34 -7.76
C GLY A 88 3.48 16.80 -8.20
N SER A 89 2.95 17.68 -7.35
CA SER A 89 2.86 19.13 -7.61
C SER A 89 4.23 19.77 -7.82
N LYS A 90 5.27 19.19 -7.20
CA LYS A 90 6.67 19.59 -7.32
C LYS A 90 7.38 18.98 -8.52
N ASN A 91 6.66 18.26 -9.39
CA ASN A 91 7.22 17.46 -10.48
C ASN A 91 8.26 16.44 -9.98
N LEU A 92 8.06 15.85 -8.80
CA LEU A 92 8.99 14.87 -8.25
C LEU A 92 8.38 13.46 -8.36
N LYS A 93 8.89 12.63 -9.26
CA LYS A 93 8.46 11.23 -9.42
C LYS A 93 8.95 10.36 -8.28
N ALA A 94 10.16 10.61 -7.80
CA ALA A 94 10.79 9.83 -6.76
C ALA A 94 11.86 10.59 -5.96
N ILE A 95 12.08 10.17 -4.72
CA ILE A 95 13.25 10.50 -3.91
C ILE A 95 13.92 9.17 -3.59
N ALA A 96 15.17 9.00 -3.99
CA ALA A 96 16.01 7.87 -3.66
C ALA A 96 17.05 8.30 -2.63
N ILE A 97 17.05 7.64 -1.47
CA ILE A 97 18.01 7.92 -0.40
C ILE A 97 18.90 6.70 -0.24
N GLN A 98 20.21 6.91 -0.33
CA GLN A 98 21.23 5.91 -0.07
C GLN A 98 21.82 6.15 1.33
N GLY A 99 21.67 5.17 2.22
CA GLY A 99 22.30 5.14 3.53
C GLY A 99 23.74 4.65 3.42
N ASP A 100 24.66 5.57 3.17
CA ASP A 100 26.10 5.34 3.09
C ASP A 100 26.92 6.17 4.10
N GLY A 101 26.23 6.77 5.08
CA GLY A 101 26.82 7.34 6.28
C GLY A 101 26.67 6.41 7.48
N VAL A 102 27.49 6.64 8.51
CA VAL A 102 27.43 5.93 9.79
C VAL A 102 27.27 6.98 10.89
N PHE A 103 26.48 6.64 11.91
CA PHE A 103 26.38 7.40 13.14
C PHE A 103 26.93 6.53 14.27
N ASP A 104 27.72 7.15 15.13
CA ASP A 104 28.18 6.48 16.34
C ASP A 104 26.99 6.25 17.28
N LEU A 105 26.99 5.10 17.94
CA LEU A 105 26.08 4.85 19.05
C LEU A 105 26.46 5.76 20.22
N PRO A 106 25.51 6.08 21.13
CA PRO A 106 25.85 6.72 22.39
C PRO A 106 27.00 5.99 23.10
N GLU A 107 27.91 6.74 23.72
CA GLU A 107 28.98 6.14 24.52
C GLU A 107 28.41 5.30 25.67
N GLY A 108 29.13 4.24 26.05
CA GLY A 108 28.71 3.35 27.14
C GLY A 108 28.13 2.02 26.66
N LYS A 109 27.47 1.31 27.57
CA LYS A 109 26.85 -0.02 27.33
C LYS A 109 25.33 0.01 27.43
N GLU A 110 24.78 1.07 27.97
CA GLU A 110 23.37 1.22 28.33
C GLU A 110 22.46 1.04 27.11
N TYR A 111 22.83 1.60 25.94
CA TYR A 111 22.08 1.42 24.71
C TYR A 111 22.08 -0.04 24.24
N ALA A 112 23.25 -0.70 24.25
CA ALA A 112 23.40 -2.07 23.79
C ALA A 112 22.64 -3.04 24.71
N GLU A 113 22.75 -2.85 26.03
CA GLU A 113 22.03 -3.63 27.03
C GLU A 113 20.51 -3.48 26.88
N LEU A 114 20.01 -2.24 26.70
CA LEU A 114 18.58 -1.99 26.46
C LEU A 114 18.11 -2.60 25.14
N PHE A 115 18.90 -2.47 24.07
CA PHE A 115 18.55 -3.06 22.78
C PHE A 115 18.46 -4.58 22.89
N GLU A 116 19.42 -5.23 23.56
CA GLU A 116 19.42 -6.68 23.77
C GLU A 116 18.21 -7.13 24.62
N GLU A 117 17.87 -6.39 25.67
CA GLU A 117 16.69 -6.66 26.49
C GLU A 117 15.41 -6.61 25.65
N VAL A 118 15.18 -5.50 24.92
CA VAL A 118 13.99 -5.33 24.08
C VAL A 118 13.96 -6.39 22.98
N HIS A 119 15.08 -6.61 22.30
CA HIS A 119 15.17 -7.62 21.24
C HIS A 119 14.84 -9.01 21.77
N LYS A 120 15.35 -9.39 22.94
CA LYS A 120 15.02 -10.65 23.60
C LYS A 120 13.53 -10.75 23.91
N GLN A 121 12.93 -9.72 24.50
CA GLN A 121 11.48 -9.71 24.78
C GLN A 121 10.67 -9.91 23.48
N LEU A 122 11.04 -9.24 22.39
CA LEU A 122 10.36 -9.35 21.10
C LEU A 122 10.53 -10.71 20.41
N THR A 123 11.64 -11.42 20.66
CA THR A 123 11.99 -12.64 19.91
C THR A 123 11.79 -13.94 20.70
N THR A 124 11.72 -13.87 22.03
CA THR A 124 11.62 -15.06 22.90
C THR A 124 10.31 -15.14 23.68
N THR A 125 9.35 -14.25 23.40
CA THR A 125 8.03 -14.25 24.03
C THR A 125 6.92 -14.18 22.98
N ASP A 126 5.69 -14.49 23.38
CA ASP A 126 4.52 -14.47 22.49
C ASP A 126 3.92 -13.05 22.30
N MET A 127 4.58 -12.00 22.83
CA MET A 127 4.09 -10.62 22.77
C MET A 127 3.77 -10.17 21.34
N MET A 128 4.53 -10.65 20.36
CA MET A 128 4.41 -10.28 18.96
C MET A 128 3.65 -11.29 18.09
N ASP A 129 3.14 -12.38 18.68
CA ASP A 129 2.55 -13.49 17.93
C ASP A 129 1.41 -13.05 17.01
N LYS A 130 0.52 -12.19 17.53
CA LYS A 130 -0.57 -11.57 16.75
C LYS A 130 -0.06 -10.94 15.46
N TYR A 131 1.08 -10.26 15.49
CA TYR A 131 1.55 -9.43 14.39
C TYR A 131 2.25 -10.23 13.29
N HIS A 132 2.98 -11.30 13.61
CA HIS A 132 3.64 -12.13 12.59
C HIS A 132 2.79 -13.30 12.10
N ASN A 133 1.79 -13.73 12.88
CA ASN A 133 0.89 -14.83 12.53
C ASN A 133 -0.22 -14.36 11.57
N LEU A 134 -1.42 -14.04 12.06
CA LEU A 134 -2.51 -13.54 11.22
C LEU A 134 -2.35 -12.07 10.83
N GLY A 135 -1.55 -11.31 11.58
CA GLY A 135 -1.34 -9.88 11.39
C GLY A 135 -2.53 -9.04 11.83
N THR A 136 -2.53 -7.77 11.39
CA THR A 136 -3.68 -6.89 11.59
C THR A 136 -5.01 -7.44 11.05
N PRO A 137 -5.06 -8.24 9.95
CA PRO A 137 -6.31 -8.83 9.42
C PRO A 137 -7.15 -9.64 10.41
N VAL A 138 -6.58 -10.14 11.53
CA VAL A 138 -7.36 -10.77 12.61
C VAL A 138 -8.53 -9.90 13.09
N ASN A 139 -8.41 -8.58 12.97
CA ASN A 139 -9.44 -7.64 13.37
C ASN A 139 -10.73 -7.76 12.53
N VAL A 140 -10.72 -8.36 11.32
CA VAL A 140 -11.93 -8.52 10.50
C VAL A 140 -12.98 -9.37 11.23
N ALA A 141 -12.60 -10.56 11.70
CA ALA A 141 -13.50 -11.46 12.41
C ALA A 141 -13.93 -10.88 13.77
N VAL A 142 -12.98 -10.28 14.50
CA VAL A 142 -13.23 -9.64 15.80
C VAL A 142 -14.25 -8.52 15.67
N LEU A 143 -14.05 -7.58 14.73
CA LEU A 143 -14.95 -6.45 14.51
C LEU A 143 -16.33 -6.92 14.03
N ASN A 144 -16.39 -7.96 13.20
CA ASN A 144 -17.66 -8.54 12.76
C ASN A 144 -18.44 -9.12 13.96
N GLY A 145 -17.77 -9.87 14.83
CA GLY A 145 -18.37 -10.51 16.01
C GLY A 145 -18.95 -9.52 17.02
N ILE A 146 -18.29 -8.36 17.20
CA ILE A 146 -18.79 -7.26 18.04
C ILE A 146 -19.71 -6.28 17.30
N LYS A 147 -20.11 -6.58 16.05
CA LYS A 147 -20.98 -5.77 15.20
C LYS A 147 -20.46 -4.35 14.96
N ALA A 148 -19.16 -4.22 14.74
CA ALA A 148 -18.45 -2.98 14.47
C ALA A 148 -17.72 -2.97 13.11
N LEU A 149 -17.91 -3.99 12.26
CA LEU A 149 -17.28 -4.04 10.94
C LEU A 149 -18.17 -3.36 9.90
N PRO A 150 -17.75 -2.26 9.25
CA PRO A 150 -18.58 -1.62 8.24
C PRO A 150 -18.71 -2.47 6.98
N ILE A 151 -19.95 -2.68 6.55
CA ILE A 151 -20.30 -3.45 5.36
C ILE A 151 -21.05 -2.53 4.38
N LYS A 152 -20.66 -2.56 3.10
CA LYS A 152 -21.34 -1.86 1.99
C LYS A 152 -21.64 -0.40 2.32
N ASN A 153 -20.59 0.41 2.49
CA ASN A 153 -20.70 1.81 2.89
C ASN A 153 -21.49 2.03 4.20
N LEU A 154 -21.17 1.26 5.25
CA LEU A 154 -21.82 1.35 6.58
C LEU A 154 -23.34 1.06 6.59
N GLN A 155 -23.90 0.44 5.55
CA GLN A 155 -25.30 0.01 5.53
C GLN A 155 -25.58 -1.08 6.58
N GLN A 156 -24.56 -1.84 6.94
CA GLN A 156 -24.60 -2.85 7.99
C GLN A 156 -23.28 -2.83 8.78
N THR A 157 -23.31 -3.37 9.99
CA THR A 157 -22.14 -3.42 10.88
C THR A 157 -21.65 -4.86 11.18
N THR A 158 -22.27 -5.84 10.51
CA THR A 158 -21.88 -7.25 10.55
C THR A 158 -22.46 -7.96 9.32
N ASP A 159 -21.77 -8.99 8.82
CA ASP A 159 -22.25 -9.89 7.77
C ASP A 159 -21.77 -11.32 8.07
N PRO A 160 -22.66 -12.33 8.12
CA PRO A 160 -22.25 -13.73 8.28
C PRO A 160 -21.41 -14.25 7.10
N ASN A 161 -21.48 -13.63 5.93
CA ASN A 161 -20.73 -14.03 4.73
C ASN A 161 -19.31 -13.44 4.65
N ILE A 162 -18.84 -12.75 5.69
CA ILE A 162 -17.51 -12.11 5.71
C ILE A 162 -16.36 -13.11 5.81
N THR A 163 -16.65 -14.40 6.02
CA THR A 163 -15.67 -15.46 6.30
C THR A 163 -14.57 -15.51 5.25
N GLY A 164 -14.89 -15.27 3.97
CA GLY A 164 -13.94 -15.31 2.86
C GLY A 164 -12.89 -14.17 2.82
N ILE A 165 -12.92 -13.24 3.77
CA ILE A 165 -11.90 -12.17 3.93
C ILE A 165 -11.39 -12.03 5.36
N THR A 166 -11.58 -13.05 6.20
CA THR A 166 -11.02 -13.07 7.57
C THR A 166 -9.50 -13.15 7.57
N GLY A 167 -8.87 -12.83 8.70
CA GLY A 167 -7.41 -12.94 8.82
C GLY A 167 -6.92 -14.37 8.60
N GLU A 168 -7.68 -15.35 9.09
CA GLU A 168 -7.47 -16.78 8.89
C GLU A 168 -7.53 -17.14 7.40
N THR A 169 -8.60 -16.75 6.68
CA THR A 169 -8.69 -17.01 5.23
C THR A 169 -7.56 -16.34 4.44
N PHE A 170 -7.19 -15.11 4.79
CA PHE A 170 -6.05 -14.46 4.15
C PHE A 170 -4.73 -15.21 4.41
N ALA A 171 -4.51 -15.68 5.64
CA ALA A 171 -3.34 -16.44 6.02
C ALA A 171 -3.27 -17.81 5.30
N ASP A 172 -4.37 -18.56 5.27
CA ASP A 172 -4.41 -19.90 4.70
C ASP A 172 -4.37 -19.89 3.16
N ASP A 173 -5.13 -19.00 2.52
CA ASP A 173 -5.33 -19.05 1.07
C ASP A 173 -4.34 -18.16 0.30
N THR A 174 -3.95 -17.02 0.88
CA THR A 174 -3.28 -15.96 0.10
C THR A 174 -1.85 -15.66 0.54
N LEU A 175 -1.50 -15.89 1.81
CA LEU A 175 -0.18 -15.54 2.36
C LEU A 175 0.90 -16.36 1.68
N LEU A 176 1.90 -15.68 1.11
CA LEU A 176 3.08 -16.35 0.58
C LEU A 176 4.23 -16.35 1.58
N ARG A 177 4.41 -15.21 2.23
CA ARG A 177 5.49 -14.98 3.20
C ARG A 177 5.23 -13.71 3.97
N ASN A 178 5.91 -13.63 5.09
CA ASN A 178 6.05 -12.40 5.85
C ASN A 178 7.36 -11.70 5.50
N THR A 179 7.40 -10.40 5.78
CA THR A 179 8.63 -9.60 5.71
C THR A 179 8.64 -8.57 6.82
N ALA A 180 9.81 -8.00 7.11
CA ALA A 180 9.99 -7.02 8.17
C ALA A 180 10.42 -5.66 7.61
N CYS A 181 10.22 -4.61 8.40
CA CYS A 181 10.94 -3.35 8.21
C CYS A 181 12.43 -3.53 8.52
N ALA A 182 13.27 -2.61 8.05
CA ALA A 182 14.69 -2.61 8.39
C ALA A 182 14.89 -2.60 9.92
N GLY A 183 15.71 -3.53 10.42
CA GLY A 183 16.02 -3.68 11.85
C GLY A 183 14.90 -4.23 12.74
N CYS A 184 13.72 -4.55 12.18
CA CYS A 184 12.61 -5.07 12.97
C CYS A 184 12.65 -6.62 13.02
N PRO A 185 12.65 -7.25 14.20
CA PRO A 185 12.65 -8.71 14.31
C PRO A 185 11.26 -9.35 14.15
N VAL A 186 10.18 -8.54 14.09
CA VAL A 186 8.80 -9.06 14.16
C VAL A 186 8.33 -9.66 12.84
N GLY A 187 8.53 -9.00 11.71
CA GLY A 187 8.03 -9.51 10.43
C GLY A 187 6.51 -9.37 10.24
N CYS A 188 5.92 -8.25 10.63
CA CYS A 188 4.45 -8.07 10.59
C CYS A 188 3.85 -7.82 9.20
N ILE A 189 4.63 -7.81 8.12
CA ILE A 189 4.13 -7.44 6.79
C ILE A 189 3.80 -8.70 6.01
N HIS A 190 2.51 -8.92 5.83
CA HIS A 190 1.96 -10.03 5.07
C HIS A 190 1.98 -9.73 3.59
N ILE A 191 2.61 -10.62 2.82
CA ILE A 191 2.69 -10.52 1.37
C ILE A 191 1.87 -11.65 0.76
N GLY A 192 0.72 -11.29 0.21
CA GLY A 192 -0.14 -12.20 -0.54
C GLY A 192 0.21 -12.21 -2.03
N PHE A 193 -0.65 -12.86 -2.82
CA PHE A 193 -0.52 -12.85 -4.27
C PHE A 193 -1.82 -12.70 -5.03
N VAL A 194 -1.67 -12.14 -6.23
CA VAL A 194 -2.69 -12.12 -7.27
C VAL A 194 -2.18 -12.94 -8.43
N ARG A 195 -2.97 -13.93 -8.86
CA ARG A 195 -2.76 -14.71 -10.07
C ARG A 195 -3.89 -14.41 -11.05
N GLU A 196 -3.57 -13.75 -12.15
CA GLU A 196 -4.55 -13.28 -13.13
C GLU A 196 -4.26 -13.87 -14.50
N LYS A 197 -5.28 -14.47 -15.10
CA LYS A 197 -5.19 -14.99 -16.46
C LYS A 197 -5.27 -13.82 -17.43
N PHE A 198 -4.29 -13.68 -18.32
CA PHE A 198 -4.25 -12.59 -19.30
C PHE A 198 -4.40 -13.08 -20.74
N MET A 199 -4.24 -14.38 -21.00
CA MET A 199 -4.41 -14.97 -22.33
C MET A 199 -4.75 -16.48 -22.23
N GLU A 200 -5.64 -16.95 -23.10
CA GLU A 200 -5.98 -18.37 -23.26
C GLU A 200 -4.85 -19.14 -23.97
N PRO A 201 -4.66 -20.46 -23.73
CA PRO A 201 -5.47 -21.28 -22.82
C PRO A 201 -5.06 -21.14 -21.35
N ASN A 202 -3.80 -20.83 -21.03
CA ASN A 202 -3.28 -20.85 -19.64
C ASN A 202 -2.11 -19.88 -19.40
N HIS A 203 -2.19 -18.65 -19.91
CA HIS A 203 -1.17 -17.63 -19.65
C HIS A 203 -1.60 -16.74 -18.48
N TYR A 204 -0.78 -16.75 -17.42
CA TYR A 204 -1.05 -16.04 -16.18
C TYR A 204 0.05 -15.03 -15.87
N LEU A 205 -0.35 -13.91 -15.29
CA LEU A 205 0.53 -13.01 -14.57
C LEU A 205 0.42 -13.27 -13.08
N TYR A 206 1.54 -13.15 -12.39
CA TYR A 206 1.62 -13.26 -10.95
C TYR A 206 2.21 -11.96 -10.38
N ARG A 207 1.62 -11.49 -9.28
CA ARG A 207 2.06 -10.29 -8.55
C ARG A 207 1.95 -10.52 -7.05
N GLN A 208 2.90 -9.93 -6.31
CA GLN A 208 2.87 -9.90 -4.85
C GLN A 208 2.21 -8.60 -4.39
N VAL A 209 1.37 -8.70 -3.38
CA VAL A 209 0.57 -7.57 -2.87
C VAL A 209 0.64 -7.61 -1.35
N SER A 210 1.02 -6.50 -0.73
CA SER A 210 0.92 -6.38 0.72
C SER A 210 -0.53 -6.19 1.13
N TYR A 211 -0.91 -6.77 2.26
CA TYR A 211 -2.24 -6.56 2.84
C TYR A 211 -2.16 -6.36 4.34
N ASP A 212 -3.11 -5.60 4.83
CA ASP A 212 -3.35 -5.28 6.23
C ASP A 212 -4.86 -5.22 6.45
N HIS A 213 -5.29 -5.08 7.70
CA HIS A 213 -6.70 -4.94 8.03
C HIS A 213 -7.38 -3.81 7.26
N GLU A 214 -6.81 -2.61 7.26
CA GLU A 214 -7.43 -1.42 6.70
C GLU A 214 -7.60 -1.51 5.16
N PRO A 215 -6.61 -1.96 4.38
CA PRO A 215 -6.81 -2.33 2.98
C PRO A 215 -7.94 -3.34 2.76
N ILE A 216 -7.99 -4.42 3.54
CA ILE A 216 -9.03 -5.46 3.43
C ILE A 216 -10.41 -4.90 3.76
N PHE A 217 -10.51 -4.10 4.82
CA PHE A 217 -11.72 -3.39 5.19
C PHE A 217 -12.22 -2.49 4.05
N ALA A 218 -11.34 -1.63 3.52
CA ALA A 218 -11.71 -0.61 2.55
C ALA A 218 -12.07 -1.20 1.18
N THR A 219 -11.43 -2.30 0.77
CA THR A 219 -11.62 -2.90 -0.56
C THR A 219 -12.42 -4.21 -0.54
N GLY A 220 -12.65 -4.76 0.64
CA GLY A 220 -13.49 -5.91 0.89
C GLY A 220 -14.83 -5.49 1.48
N SER A 221 -14.91 -5.41 2.81
CA SER A 221 -16.16 -5.24 3.54
C SER A 221 -16.92 -3.96 3.14
N MET A 222 -16.23 -2.82 2.99
CA MET A 222 -16.84 -1.56 2.56
C MET A 222 -17.43 -1.63 1.15
N LEU A 223 -16.85 -2.44 0.26
CA LEU A 223 -17.30 -2.66 -1.12
C LEU A 223 -18.21 -3.87 -1.27
N GLY A 224 -18.47 -4.60 -0.17
CA GLY A 224 -19.22 -5.86 -0.16
C GLY A 224 -18.51 -7.02 -0.85
N VAL A 225 -17.21 -6.91 -1.12
CA VAL A 225 -16.40 -7.98 -1.75
C VAL A 225 -15.91 -8.93 -0.67
N THR A 226 -16.33 -10.19 -0.73
CA THR A 226 -16.06 -11.19 0.33
C THR A 226 -15.13 -12.33 -0.10
N ASN A 227 -14.39 -12.15 -1.20
CA ASN A 227 -13.36 -13.09 -1.64
C ASN A 227 -11.95 -12.49 -1.52
N ALA A 228 -11.06 -13.12 -0.76
CA ALA A 228 -9.71 -12.62 -0.47
C ALA A 228 -8.88 -12.28 -1.73
N PHE A 229 -8.89 -13.14 -2.76
CA PHE A 229 -8.17 -12.86 -4.01
C PHE A 229 -8.74 -11.67 -4.78
N SER A 230 -10.06 -11.49 -4.75
CA SER A 230 -10.72 -10.35 -5.36
C SER A 230 -10.33 -9.05 -4.65
N VAL A 231 -10.31 -9.06 -3.31
CA VAL A 231 -9.81 -7.95 -2.48
C VAL A 231 -8.35 -7.63 -2.82
N LEU A 232 -7.45 -8.62 -2.83
CA LEU A 232 -6.05 -8.42 -3.23
C LEU A 232 -5.92 -7.83 -4.64
N SER A 233 -6.79 -8.21 -5.57
CA SER A 233 -6.77 -7.67 -6.93
C SER A 233 -7.14 -6.19 -6.99
N ILE A 234 -8.02 -5.72 -6.10
CA ILE A 234 -8.36 -4.31 -5.96
C ILE A 234 -7.20 -3.56 -5.32
N ILE A 235 -6.60 -4.10 -4.25
CA ILE A 235 -5.41 -3.52 -3.61
C ILE A 235 -4.26 -3.38 -4.62
N ASP A 236 -3.98 -4.40 -5.44
CA ASP A 236 -2.97 -4.35 -6.53
C ASP A 236 -3.23 -3.18 -7.50
N MET A 237 -4.51 -2.87 -7.79
CA MET A 237 -4.85 -1.74 -8.65
C MET A 237 -4.60 -0.39 -7.96
N VAL A 238 -5.06 -0.23 -6.72
CA VAL A 238 -4.79 0.97 -5.91
C VAL A 238 -3.29 1.22 -5.83
N GLU A 239 -2.52 0.18 -5.51
CA GLU A 239 -1.06 0.25 -5.42
C GLU A 239 -0.42 0.63 -6.74
N LYS A 240 -0.89 0.14 -7.89
CA LYS A 240 -0.34 0.57 -9.20
C LYS A 240 -0.54 2.06 -9.43
N MET A 241 -1.72 2.57 -9.08
CA MET A 241 -2.08 3.97 -9.29
C MET A 241 -1.41 4.92 -8.29
N GLY A 242 -1.04 4.43 -7.11
CA GLY A 242 -0.48 5.24 -6.04
C GLY A 242 -1.54 6.03 -5.28
N LEU A 243 -2.64 5.35 -4.97
CA LEU A 243 -3.73 5.88 -4.16
C LEU A 243 -3.63 5.37 -2.71
N ASP A 244 -4.20 6.11 -1.77
CA ASP A 244 -4.53 5.59 -0.44
C ASP A 244 -5.62 4.52 -0.56
N VAL A 245 -5.33 3.27 -0.17
CA VAL A 245 -6.28 2.16 -0.26
C VAL A 245 -7.55 2.45 0.53
N MET A 246 -7.43 3.06 1.71
CA MET A 246 -8.60 3.39 2.51
C MET A 246 -9.47 4.44 1.82
N SER A 247 -8.90 5.60 1.49
CA SER A 247 -9.68 6.67 0.87
C SER A 247 -10.27 6.24 -0.48
N ALA A 248 -9.52 5.49 -1.30
CA ALA A 248 -10.02 4.98 -2.57
C ALA A 248 -11.19 3.99 -2.38
N GLY A 249 -11.05 3.01 -1.49
CA GLY A 249 -12.10 2.04 -1.21
C GLY A 249 -13.36 2.68 -0.63
N VAL A 250 -13.21 3.58 0.35
CA VAL A 250 -14.35 4.30 0.96
C VAL A 250 -15.02 5.25 -0.04
N ALA A 251 -14.26 5.95 -0.88
CA ALA A 251 -14.83 6.81 -1.93
C ALA A 251 -15.63 6.01 -2.96
N LEU A 252 -15.15 4.81 -3.35
CA LEU A 252 -15.88 3.91 -4.22
C LEU A 252 -17.15 3.36 -3.55
N ALA A 253 -17.08 3.02 -2.26
CA ALA A 253 -18.26 2.58 -1.51
C ALA A 253 -19.36 3.65 -1.49
N TRP A 254 -18.97 4.91 -1.24
CA TRP A 254 -19.88 6.06 -1.31
C TRP A 254 -20.44 6.24 -2.72
N ALA A 255 -19.59 6.20 -3.75
CA ALA A 255 -20.01 6.40 -5.14
C ALA A 255 -20.96 5.30 -5.61
N THR A 256 -20.73 4.05 -5.21
CA THR A 256 -21.64 2.92 -5.48
C THR A 256 -23.02 3.19 -4.88
N GLU A 257 -23.10 3.54 -3.59
CA GLU A 257 -24.39 3.81 -2.95
C GLU A 257 -25.07 5.05 -3.53
N ALA A 258 -24.31 6.11 -3.82
CA ALA A 258 -24.85 7.31 -4.43
C ALA A 258 -25.42 7.04 -5.83
N LEU A 259 -24.79 6.16 -6.62
CA LEU A 259 -25.29 5.72 -7.92
C LEU A 259 -26.55 4.86 -7.77
N ASP A 260 -26.56 3.90 -6.84
CA ASP A 260 -27.72 3.05 -6.55
C ASP A 260 -28.94 3.88 -6.12
N LYS A 261 -28.72 4.99 -5.39
CA LYS A 261 -29.75 5.95 -4.97
C LYS A 261 -30.09 7.01 -6.02
N GLY A 262 -29.41 7.04 -7.16
CA GLY A 262 -29.61 8.05 -8.21
C GLY A 262 -29.19 9.48 -7.83
N ILE A 263 -28.34 9.64 -6.80
CA ILE A 263 -27.75 10.93 -6.41
C ILE A 263 -26.70 11.37 -7.44
N ILE A 264 -25.96 10.41 -7.98
CA ILE A 264 -25.05 10.58 -9.11
C ILE A 264 -25.43 9.64 -10.25
N SER A 265 -24.85 9.85 -11.42
CA SER A 265 -25.09 9.05 -12.61
C SER A 265 -23.81 8.43 -13.16
N LYS A 266 -23.94 7.62 -14.21
CA LYS A 266 -22.79 7.05 -14.93
C LYS A 266 -21.93 8.12 -15.63
N LYS A 267 -22.40 9.37 -15.72
CA LYS A 267 -21.59 10.49 -16.24
C LYS A 267 -20.48 10.86 -15.27
N GLU A 268 -20.75 10.81 -13.96
CA GLU A 268 -19.77 11.10 -12.92
C GLU A 268 -18.87 9.89 -12.63
N THR A 269 -19.44 8.67 -12.58
CA THR A 269 -18.66 7.48 -12.21
C THR A 269 -17.83 6.90 -13.35
N LEU A 270 -18.13 7.27 -14.60
CA LEU A 270 -17.55 6.78 -15.86
C LEU A 270 -17.77 5.28 -16.15
N VAL A 271 -17.83 4.45 -15.10
CA VAL A 271 -18.11 3.02 -15.14
C VAL A 271 -19.31 2.69 -14.26
N PRO A 272 -20.05 1.60 -14.54
CA PRO A 272 -21.13 1.15 -13.67
C PRO A 272 -20.54 0.58 -12.37
N LEU A 273 -20.79 1.26 -11.25
CA LEU A 273 -20.42 0.77 -9.92
C LEU A 273 -21.53 -0.09 -9.32
N LYS A 274 -21.14 -1.17 -8.65
CA LYS A 274 -22.05 -2.09 -7.96
C LYS A 274 -21.28 -2.76 -6.82
N PHE A 275 -21.91 -2.90 -5.65
CA PHE A 275 -21.33 -3.70 -4.56
C PHE A 275 -21.02 -5.12 -5.03
N ASP A 276 -19.92 -5.68 -4.52
CA ASP A 276 -19.41 -7.00 -4.91
C ASP A 276 -19.00 -7.12 -6.40
N ASN A 277 -18.60 -6.01 -7.04
CA ASN A 277 -18.06 -6.02 -8.41
C ASN A 277 -16.57 -5.60 -8.44
N ALA A 278 -15.68 -6.52 -8.06
CA ALA A 278 -14.23 -6.25 -8.03
C ALA A 278 -13.66 -5.77 -9.38
N ALA A 279 -14.16 -6.30 -10.50
CA ALA A 279 -13.70 -5.87 -11.83
C ALA A 279 -14.05 -4.40 -12.10
N GLY A 280 -15.30 -4.00 -11.83
CA GLY A 280 -15.74 -2.61 -11.99
C GLY A 280 -14.99 -1.64 -11.08
N TYR A 281 -14.66 -2.04 -9.85
CA TYR A 281 -13.85 -1.22 -8.95
C TYR A 281 -12.42 -1.05 -9.43
N LYS A 282 -11.79 -2.09 -9.99
CA LYS A 282 -10.46 -1.96 -10.61
C LYS A 282 -10.49 -1.02 -11.80
N GLU A 283 -11.52 -1.09 -12.63
CA GLU A 283 -11.68 -0.20 -13.80
C GLU A 283 -11.86 1.26 -13.37
N ALA A 284 -12.66 1.51 -12.33
CA ALA A 284 -12.92 2.87 -11.80
C ALA A 284 -11.66 3.57 -11.25
N MET A 285 -10.64 2.81 -10.86
CA MET A 285 -9.40 3.36 -10.29
C MET A 285 -8.36 3.77 -11.35
N GLN A 286 -8.49 3.28 -12.59
CA GLN A 286 -7.55 3.54 -13.69
C GLN A 286 -7.77 4.91 -14.31
#